data_AF-A0A6A4RM56-F1
#
_entry.id   AF-A0A6A4RM56-F1
#
_cell.length_a   1.000
_cell.length_b   1.000
_cell.length_c   1.000
_cell.angle_alpha   90.00
_cell.angle_beta   90.00
_cell.angle_gamma   90.00
#
_symmetry.space_group_name_H-M   'P 1'
#
loop_
_entity.id
_entity.type
_entity.pdbx_description
1 polymer ?
#
loop_
_entity_poly.entity_id
_entity_poly.type
_entity_poly.pdbx_seq_one_letter_code
_entity_poly.pdbx_strand_id
1 'polypeptide(L)' 'MASQYYQEMQENFKNNSKSREFPAHSAKVHSVAWSCDGRRLASGSFDKTASVFILEKDRLVRRPLLAC' A
#
# COMPACT_ATOMS: atom_id res chain seq x y z
N MET A 1 8.62 26.57 21.12
CA MET A 1 9.08 25.16 21.18
C MET A 1 8.28 24.19 20.30
N ALA A 2 7.04 24.48 19.86
CA ALA A 2 6.31 23.61 18.93
C ALA A 2 6.81 23.65 17.47
N SER A 3 7.57 24.68 17.06
CA SER A 3 7.98 24.91 15.67
C SER A 3 8.90 23.82 15.11
N GLN A 4 9.88 23.34 15.90
CA GLN A 4 10.89 22.39 15.43
C GLN A 4 10.29 21.02 15.08
N TYR A 5 9.37 20.52 15.90
CA TYR A 5 8.72 19.23 15.71
C TYR A 5 7.94 19.17 14.39
N TYR A 6 7.17 20.22 14.07
CA TYR A 6 6.43 20.27 12.81
C TYR A 6 7.36 20.37 11.59
N GLN A 7 8.49 21.09 11.73
CA GLN A 7 9.50 21.20 10.67
C GLN A 7 10.13 19.83 10.37
N GLU A 8 10.56 19.10 11.39
CA GLU A 8 11.13 17.75 11.25
C GLU A 8 10.12 16.77 10.63
N MET A 9 8.84 16.87 11.02
CA MET A 9 7.78 16.05 10.44
C MET A 9 7.64 16.31 8.93
N GLN A 10 7.63 17.58 8.53
CA GLN A 10 7.53 17.98 7.12
C GLN A 10 8.76 17.50 6.31
N GLU A 11 9.96 17.60 6.86
CA GLU A 11 11.17 17.09 6.22
C GLU A 11 11.16 15.57 6.05
N ASN A 12 10.72 14.83 7.07
CA ASN A 12 10.61 13.37 7.01
C ASN A 12 9.64 12.92 5.90
N PHE A 13 8.49 13.60 5.75
CA PHE A 13 7.56 13.32 4.66
C PHE A 13 8.14 13.65 3.27
N LYS A 14 8.87 14.77 3.15
CA LYS A 14 9.56 15.12 1.90
C LYS A 14 10.60 14.07 1.52
N ASN A 15 11.43 13.67 2.47
CA ASN A 15 12.56 12.75 2.23
C ASN A 15 12.11 11.30 2.00
N ASN A 16 10.97 10.88 2.56
CA ASN A 16 10.46 9.51 2.44
C ASN A 16 9.26 9.38 1.47
N SER A 17 9.20 10.26 0.47
CA SER A 17 8.11 10.32 -0.53
C SER A 17 8.16 9.22 -1.60
N LYS A 18 8.78 8.07 -1.31
CA LYS A 18 8.90 6.96 -2.27
C LYS A 18 7.54 6.29 -2.50
N SER A 19 6.90 6.59 -3.63
CA SER A 19 5.75 5.84 -4.12
C SER A 19 6.21 4.70 -5.03
N ARG A 20 5.51 3.56 -4.94
CA ARG A 20 5.64 2.45 -5.90
C ARG A 20 4.25 2.13 -6.43
N GLU A 21 4.15 2.04 -7.74
CA GLU A 21 2.91 1.67 -8.42
C GLU A 21 2.91 0.17 -8.71
N PHE A 22 1.81 -0.49 -8.40
CA PHE A 22 1.64 -1.92 -8.65
C PHE A 22 0.37 -2.16 -9.47
N PRO A 23 0.50 -2.50 -10.76
CA PRO A 23 -0.64 -2.81 -11.59
C PRO A 23 -1.22 -4.16 -11.16
N ALA A 24 -2.37 -4.13 -10.49
CA ALA A 24 -3.03 -5.35 -10.00
C ALA A 24 -4.47 -5.51 -10.48
N HIS A 25 -5.12 -4.40 -10.85
CA HIS A 25 -6.54 -4.39 -11.16
C HIS A 25 -6.81 -3.72 -12.50
N SER A 26 -7.75 -4.29 -13.26
CA SER A 26 -8.17 -3.75 -14.56
C SER A 26 -9.32 -2.74 -14.42
N ALA A 27 -9.90 -2.63 -13.21
CA ALA A 27 -11.00 -1.72 -12.90
C ALA A 27 -10.73 -0.98 -11.57
N LYS A 28 -11.66 -0.09 -11.21
CA LYS A 28 -11.55 0.77 -10.02
C LYS A 28 -11.39 -0.07 -8.74
N VAL A 29 -10.35 0.24 -7.97
CA VAL A 29 -10.14 -0.31 -6.63
C VAL A 29 -11.12 0.38 -5.68
N HIS A 30 -11.89 -0.42 -4.95
CA HIS A 30 -12.89 0.08 -3.99
C HIS A 30 -12.41 0.04 -2.55
N SER A 31 -11.48 -0.86 -2.23
CA SER A 31 -11.00 -1.05 -0.86
C SER A 31 -9.54 -1.49 -0.83
N VAL A 32 -8.82 -1.01 0.18
CA VAL A 32 -7.46 -1.41 0.52
C VAL A 32 -7.37 -1.64 2.02
N ALA A 33 -6.70 -2.71 2.44
CA ALA A 33 -6.54 -3.07 3.84
C ALA A 33 -5.13 -3.59 4.13
N TRP A 34 -4.48 -3.00 5.12
CA TRP A 34 -3.18 -3.46 5.62
C TRP A 34 -3.34 -4.49 6.72
N SER A 35 -2.47 -5.50 6.72
CA SER A 35 -2.30 -6.34 7.90
C SER A 35 -1.63 -5.53 9.01
N CYS A 36 -1.99 -5.82 10.26
CA CYS A 36 -1.45 -5.15 11.43
C CYS A 36 0.07 -5.33 11.59
N ASP A 37 0.64 -6.38 11.01
CA ASP A 37 2.07 -6.64 11.00
C ASP A 37 2.82 -5.88 9.89
N GLY A 38 2.11 -5.15 9.02
CA GLY A 38 2.67 -4.40 7.90
C GLY A 38 3.24 -5.26 6.77
N ARG A 39 3.11 -6.59 6.81
CA ARG A 39 3.70 -7.48 5.80
C ARG A 39 2.77 -7.81 4.66
N ARG A 40 1.47 -7.55 4.81
CA ARG A 40 0.47 -7.86 3.79
C ARG A 40 -0.43 -6.67 3.52
N LEU A 41 -0.77 -6.49 2.26
CA LEU A 41 -1.76 -5.54 1.78
C LEU A 41 -2.78 -6.30 0.93
N ALA A 42 -4.07 -6.12 1.20
CA ALA A 42 -5.15 -6.62 0.36
C ALA A 42 -5.78 -5.45 -0.41
N SER A 43 -6.10 -5.68 -1.68
CA SER A 43 -6.88 -4.75 -2.50
C SER A 43 -8.03 -5.48 -3.17
N GLY A 44 -9.21 -4.85 -3.18
CA GLY A 44 -10.40 -5.34 -3.86
C GLY A 44 -10.85 -4.39 -4.96
N SER A 45 -11.18 -4.93 -6.12
CA SER A 45 -11.60 -4.15 -7.30
C SER A 45 -12.90 -4.64 -7.90
N PHE A 46 -13.53 -3.76 -8.69
CA PHE A 46 -14.69 -4.08 -9.50
C PHE A 46 -14.43 -5.11 -10.61
N ASP A 47 -13.15 -5.42 -10.88
CA ASP A 47 -12.76 -6.50 -11.81
C ASP A 47 -13.04 -7.91 -11.27
N LYS A 48 -13.76 -8.02 -10.13
CA LYS A 48 -14.12 -9.26 -9.44
C LYS A 48 -12.91 -10.05 -8.94
N THR A 49 -11.78 -9.38 -8.76
CA THR A 49 -10.58 -9.97 -8.18
C THR A 49 -10.19 -9.25 -6.91
N ALA A 50 -9.62 -10.02 -5.99
CA ALA A 50 -8.87 -9.48 -4.87
C ALA A 50 -7.39 -9.81 -5.11
N SER A 51 -6.50 -8.84 -4.89
CA SER A 51 -5.06 -9.08 -4.93
C SER A 51 -4.48 -8.94 -3.53
N VAL A 52 -3.68 -9.92 -3.12
CA VAL A 52 -2.90 -9.84 -1.88
C VAL A 52 -1.45 -9.62 -2.25
N PHE A 53 -0.86 -8.59 -1.67
CA PHE A 53 0.54 -8.25 -1.79
C PHE A 53 1.26 -8.62 -0.51
N ILE A 54 2.40 -9.29 -0.65
CA ILE A 54 3.30 -9.61 0.45
C ILE A 54 4.51 -8.67 0.32
N LEU A 55 4.79 -7.89 1.37
CA LEU A 55 5.95 -7.02 1.47
C LEU A 55 7.04 -7.71 2.31
N GLU A 56 7.99 -8.34 1.64
CA GLU A 56 9.20 -8.86 2.28
C GLU A 56 10.37 -7.90 2.07
N LYS A 57 10.60 -7.00 3.03
CA LYS A 57 11.74 -6.06 3.20
C LYS A 57 12.16 -5.16 2.02
N ASP A 58 11.80 -5.48 0.79
CA ASP A 58 11.85 -4.67 -0.42
C ASP A 58 11.18 -5.34 -1.64
N ARG A 59 10.76 -6.61 -1.53
CA ARG A 59 10.13 -7.38 -2.61
C ARG A 59 8.62 -7.47 -2.40
N LEU A 60 7.87 -7.03 -3.40
CA LEU A 60 6.42 -7.09 -3.39
C LEU A 60 5.94 -8.25 -4.27
N VAL A 61 5.34 -9.27 -3.65
CA VAL A 61 4.84 -10.46 -4.36
C VAL A 61 3.32 -10.42 -4.39
N ARG A 62 2.72 -10.46 -5.59
CA ARG A 62 1.28 -10.49 -5.79
C ARG A 62 0.76 -11.92 -5.82
N ARG A 63 -0.34 -12.17 -5.11
CA ARG A 63 -1.16 -13.37 -5.22
C ARG A 63 -2.59 -12.96 -5.59
N PRO A 64 -3.06 -13.28 -6.81
CA PRO A 64 -4.46 -13.07 -7.17
C PRO A 64 -5.33 -14.08 -6.43
N LEU A 65 -6.42 -13.61 -5.85
CA LEU A 65 -7.50 -14.42 -5.31
C LEU A 65 -8.74 -14.15 -6.18
N LEU A 66 -9.30 -15.23 -6.72
CA LEU A 66 -10.60 -15.17 -7.39
C LEU A 66 -11.66 -14.96 -6.32
N ALA A 67 -12.40 -13.85 -6.40
CA ALA A 67 -13.63 -13.73 -5.65
C ALA A 67 -14.68 -14.61 -6.34
N CYS A 68 -15.32 -15.50 -5.58
CA CYS A 68 -16.36 -16.40 -6.07
C CYS A 68 -17.63 -15.64 -6.49
#